data_AF-A0A2E7ZNE1-F1
#
_entry.id   AF-A0A2E7ZNE1-F1
#
_cell.length_a   1.000
_cell.length_b   1.000
_cell.length_c   1.000
_cell.angle_alpha   90.00
_cell.angle_beta   90.00
_cell.angle_gamma   90.00
#
_symmetry.space_group_name_H-M   'P 1'
#
loop_
_entity.id
_entity.type
_entity.pdbx_description
1 polymer ?
#
loop_
_entity_poly.entity_id
_entity_poly.type
_entity_poly.pdbx_seq_one_letter_code
_entity_poly.pdbx_strand_id
1 'polypeptide(L)'
;MRLKSFPLKVFICKGFAGFFLLMLISGPIRAAGDWACVGYTLAESVFPGLGYGLMGDFDKMLIFGGLRWSALSKYNEYSKSPHYQEEISDIYKETELENEKTRTDIYYSKETFYGSSYASIYSNLTYVTFYDLYDGNCEENPKTYGLVFSPFRIWDYGMEPTFWAPTIYVAATPMDGGLVNYHVDQDLSRDQMLRQSFLQYQLVGIGEEMLFRGVIQRSLFNLYSKGFSKGFSRWSSILTASALFGAAHTGQGFTATPAAAFIMGVYFGWLYPPADGEFNLVEPIAVHSWWDTILVHRMISESQFTERSEGETAKNANLSTGSRFYPLFGLRVRF
;
A
#
# COMPACT_ATOMS: atom_id res chain seq x y z
N MET A 1 13.93 -6.65 -32.85
CA MET A 1 12.85 -6.73 -31.84
C MET A 1 13.48 -6.41 -30.48
N ARG A 2 13.53 -5.12 -30.10
CA ARG A 2 14.10 -4.70 -28.81
C ARG A 2 13.04 -4.95 -27.74
N LEU A 3 13.26 -5.93 -26.87
CA LEU A 3 12.58 -5.99 -25.58
C LEU A 3 12.84 -4.65 -24.89
N LYS A 4 11.82 -3.79 -24.79
CA LYS A 4 11.86 -2.66 -23.87
C LYS A 4 12.04 -3.27 -22.49
N SER A 5 13.22 -3.06 -21.90
CA SER A 5 13.55 -3.52 -20.57
C SER A 5 12.56 -2.88 -19.59
N PHE A 6 11.78 -3.74 -18.94
CA PHE A 6 11.02 -3.50 -17.71
C PHE A 6 11.65 -2.37 -16.85
N PRO A 7 10.88 -1.43 -16.28
CA PRO A 7 11.33 -0.62 -15.15
C PRO A 7 11.37 -1.46 -13.85
N LEU A 8 11.91 -2.68 -13.94
CA LEU A 8 12.20 -3.59 -12.81
C LEU A 8 13.31 -2.92 -12.00
N LYS A 9 14.15 -2.11 -12.64
CA LYS A 9 15.32 -1.48 -12.04
C LYS A 9 15.01 -0.46 -10.94
N VAL A 10 13.83 0.14 -10.88
CA VAL A 10 13.55 1.17 -9.86
C VAL A 10 12.80 0.57 -8.66
N PHE A 11 11.75 -0.22 -8.91
CA PHE A 11 10.99 -0.90 -7.85
C PHE A 11 11.71 -2.12 -7.28
N ILE A 12 12.39 -2.90 -8.12
CA ILE A 12 13.08 -4.11 -7.66
C ILE A 12 14.51 -3.82 -7.23
N CYS A 13 15.35 -3.00 -7.86
CA CYS A 13 16.74 -2.88 -7.35
C CYS A 13 16.90 -2.11 -6.02
N LYS A 14 16.01 -1.15 -5.70
CA LYS A 14 16.04 -0.47 -4.38
C LYS A 14 15.21 -1.22 -3.32
N GLY A 15 14.11 -1.85 -3.75
CA GLY A 15 13.28 -2.72 -2.91
C GLY A 15 13.96 -4.04 -2.55
N PHE A 16 14.55 -4.78 -3.50
CA PHE A 16 15.18 -6.10 -3.25
C PHE A 16 16.40 -6.03 -2.35
N ALA A 17 17.26 -5.00 -2.47
CA ALA A 17 18.42 -4.87 -1.60
C ALA A 17 17.99 -4.51 -0.17
N GLY A 18 17.02 -3.61 -0.03
CA GLY A 18 16.38 -3.30 1.25
C GLY A 18 15.61 -4.49 1.83
N PHE A 19 14.94 -5.28 0.98
CA PHE A 19 14.14 -6.48 1.29
C PHE A 19 15.00 -7.69 1.62
N PHE A 20 16.14 -7.88 0.96
CA PHE A 20 17.13 -8.90 1.32
C PHE A 20 17.82 -8.52 2.62
N LEU A 21 18.14 -7.24 2.82
CA LEU A 21 18.63 -6.73 4.11
C LEU A 21 17.56 -6.83 5.20
N LEU A 22 16.28 -6.61 4.88
CA LEU A 22 15.14 -6.79 5.78
C LEU A 22 14.97 -8.27 6.11
N MET A 23 15.06 -9.18 5.14
CA MET A 23 15.09 -10.64 5.35
C MET A 23 16.34 -11.10 6.09
N LEU A 24 17.44 -10.34 6.09
CA LEU A 24 18.62 -10.66 6.91
C LEU A 24 18.50 -10.08 8.34
N ILE A 25 17.88 -8.90 8.50
CA ILE A 25 17.71 -8.18 9.77
C ILE A 25 16.47 -8.67 10.55
N SER A 26 15.41 -9.09 9.86
CA SER A 26 14.15 -9.58 10.44
C SER A 26 14.29 -10.94 11.11
N GLY A 27 15.47 -11.57 11.02
CA GLY A 27 15.70 -12.88 11.58
C GLY A 27 14.59 -13.84 11.15
N PRO A 28 14.56 -14.29 9.87
CA PRO A 28 14.02 -15.58 9.52
C PRO A 28 14.95 -16.66 10.11
N ILE A 29 15.21 -16.55 11.42
CA ILE A 29 15.88 -17.47 12.32
C ILE A 29 15.13 -17.40 13.66
N ARG A 30 13.81 -17.50 13.58
CA ARG A 30 13.19 -18.65 14.25
C ARG A 30 13.07 -19.88 13.34
N ALA A 31 13.49 -19.78 12.06
CA ALA A 31 13.66 -20.93 11.17
C ALA A 31 14.76 -20.75 10.09
N ALA A 32 16.01 -20.45 10.45
CA ALA A 32 17.15 -20.93 9.64
C ALA A 32 17.40 -22.43 9.87
N GLY A 33 16.39 -23.15 10.37
CA GLY A 33 16.41 -24.59 10.51
C GLY A 33 16.04 -25.31 9.21
N ASP A 34 15.32 -24.66 8.29
CA ASP A 34 14.81 -25.33 7.10
C ASP A 34 15.02 -24.51 5.81
N TRP A 35 16.02 -24.92 5.03
CA TRP A 35 16.29 -24.40 3.69
C TRP A 35 15.10 -24.55 2.74
N ALA A 36 14.16 -25.45 3.03
CA ALA A 36 12.93 -25.60 2.26
C ALA A 36 12.07 -24.33 2.33
N CYS A 37 11.90 -23.72 3.51
CA CYS A 37 11.10 -22.50 3.67
C CYS A 37 11.68 -21.29 2.90
N VAL A 38 13.01 -21.17 2.89
CA VAL A 38 13.71 -20.19 2.04
C VAL A 38 13.45 -20.49 0.56
N GLY A 39 13.54 -21.75 0.17
CA GLY A 39 13.24 -22.22 -1.18
C GLY A 39 11.81 -21.89 -1.61
N TYR A 40 10.81 -22.16 -0.78
CA TYR A 40 9.40 -21.86 -1.04
C TYR A 40 9.15 -20.36 -1.16
N THR A 41 9.72 -19.56 -0.27
CA THR A 41 9.59 -18.09 -0.31
C THR A 41 10.23 -17.51 -1.57
N LEU A 42 11.39 -18.00 -1.98
CA LEU A 42 12.04 -17.60 -3.23
C LEU A 42 11.22 -18.04 -4.45
N ALA A 43 10.72 -19.28 -4.46
CA ALA A 43 9.87 -19.80 -5.52
C ALA A 43 8.60 -18.94 -5.69
N GLU A 44 7.94 -18.58 -4.59
CA GLU A 44 6.74 -17.73 -4.56
C GLU A 44 7.02 -16.28 -4.97
N SER A 45 8.22 -15.78 -4.68
CA SER A 45 8.67 -14.44 -5.09
C SER A 45 8.91 -14.35 -6.59
N VAL A 46 9.42 -15.42 -7.20
CA VAL A 46 9.74 -15.47 -8.64
C VAL A 46 8.50 -15.86 -9.46
N PHE A 47 7.76 -16.87 -9.02
CA PHE A 47 6.58 -17.40 -9.69
C PHE A 47 5.40 -17.43 -8.71
N PRO A 48 4.45 -16.48 -8.81
CA PRO A 48 3.31 -16.43 -7.91
C PRO A 48 2.54 -17.76 -7.88
N GLY A 49 2.31 -18.30 -6.69
CA GLY A 49 1.68 -19.59 -6.43
C GLY A 49 2.65 -20.78 -6.33
N LEU A 50 3.87 -20.70 -6.85
CA LEU A 50 4.78 -21.85 -6.88
C LEU A 50 5.23 -22.28 -5.50
N GLY A 51 5.46 -21.34 -4.57
CA GLY A 51 5.86 -21.70 -3.20
C GLY A 51 4.73 -22.46 -2.50
N TYR A 52 3.49 -21.99 -2.63
CA TYR A 52 2.32 -22.70 -2.11
C TYR A 52 2.16 -24.09 -2.72
N GLY A 53 2.32 -24.23 -4.03
CA GLY A 53 2.23 -25.53 -4.70
C GLY A 53 3.30 -26.53 -4.22
N LEU A 54 4.53 -26.06 -3.95
CA LEU A 54 5.61 -26.89 -3.40
C LEU A 54 5.34 -27.31 -1.95
N MET A 55 4.64 -26.48 -1.17
CA MET A 55 4.20 -26.82 0.20
C MET A 55 2.97 -27.73 0.23
N GLY A 56 2.25 -27.87 -0.89
CA GLY A 56 0.98 -28.61 -0.95
C GLY A 56 -0.28 -27.76 -0.68
N ASP A 57 -0.12 -26.45 -0.45
CA ASP A 57 -1.21 -25.49 -0.22
C ASP A 57 -1.86 -25.07 -1.56
N PHE A 58 -2.48 -26.03 -2.25
CA PHE A 58 -3.03 -25.81 -3.60
C PHE A 58 -4.17 -24.79 -3.64
N ASP A 59 -4.92 -24.64 -2.56
CA ASP A 59 -5.96 -23.61 -2.42
C ASP A 59 -5.35 -22.20 -2.40
N LYS A 60 -4.27 -21.96 -1.64
CA LYS A 60 -3.52 -20.69 -1.65
C LYS A 60 -2.79 -20.45 -2.96
N MET A 61 -2.26 -21.50 -3.59
CA MET A 61 -1.70 -21.41 -4.95
C MET A 61 -2.75 -20.89 -5.94
N LEU A 62 -3.96 -21.45 -5.91
CA LEU A 62 -5.05 -21.02 -6.79
C LEU A 62 -5.56 -19.62 -6.46
N ILE A 63 -5.76 -19.32 -5.18
CA ILE A 63 -6.31 -18.03 -4.73
C ILE A 63 -5.26 -16.94 -4.83
N PHE A 64 -4.21 -16.97 -4.00
CA PHE A 64 -3.22 -15.89 -3.95
C PHE A 64 -2.32 -15.90 -5.19
N GLY A 65 -1.85 -17.07 -5.62
CA GLY A 65 -1.06 -17.19 -6.85
C GLY A 65 -1.86 -16.78 -8.09
N GLY A 66 -3.09 -17.29 -8.24
CA GLY A 66 -3.97 -16.93 -9.36
C GLY A 66 -4.36 -15.46 -9.39
N LEU A 67 -4.69 -14.85 -8.24
CA LEU A 67 -4.98 -13.41 -8.16
C LEU A 67 -3.76 -12.57 -8.53
N ARG A 68 -2.56 -12.94 -8.06
CA ARG A 68 -1.30 -12.27 -8.44
C ARG A 68 -1.03 -12.39 -9.94
N TRP A 69 -1.22 -13.56 -10.54
CA TRP A 69 -1.09 -13.75 -11.99
C TRP A 69 -2.09 -12.91 -12.77
N SER A 70 -3.34 -12.86 -12.34
CA SER A 70 -4.38 -12.04 -12.96
C SER A 70 -4.02 -10.55 -12.91
N ALA A 71 -3.64 -10.05 -11.73
CA ALA A 71 -3.22 -8.66 -11.55
C ALA A 71 -1.98 -8.32 -12.39
N LEU A 72 -0.97 -9.19 -12.40
CA LEU A 72 0.23 -9.01 -13.23
C LEU A 72 -0.10 -9.03 -14.73
N SER A 73 -0.98 -9.93 -15.17
CA SER A 73 -1.42 -9.99 -16.57
C SER A 73 -2.13 -8.70 -16.97
N LYS A 74 -3.04 -8.20 -16.13
CA LYS A 74 -3.77 -6.95 -16.38
C LYS A 74 -2.85 -5.74 -16.37
N TYR A 75 -1.92 -5.66 -15.41
CA TYR A 75 -0.88 -4.63 -15.43
C TYR A 75 -0.07 -4.68 -16.73
N ASN A 76 0.38 -5.85 -17.17
CA ASN A 76 1.16 -6.02 -18.40
C ASN A 76 0.37 -5.71 -19.66
N GLU A 77 -0.95 -5.93 -19.66
CA GLU A 77 -1.85 -5.55 -20.75
C GLU A 77 -1.89 -4.03 -20.88
N TYR A 78 -2.16 -3.33 -19.79
CA TYR A 78 -2.27 -1.87 -19.78
C TYR A 78 -0.93 -1.16 -19.97
N SER A 79 0.14 -1.60 -19.30
CA SER A 79 1.44 -0.94 -19.33
C SER A 79 2.16 -1.01 -20.69
N LYS A 80 1.73 -1.91 -21.58
CA LYS A 80 2.23 -1.98 -22.96
C LYS A 80 1.54 -1.01 -23.91
N SER A 81 0.42 -0.41 -23.50
CA SER A 81 -0.28 0.59 -24.30
C SER A 81 0.60 1.83 -24.48
N PRO A 82 0.64 2.46 -25.66
CA PRO A 82 1.30 3.76 -25.84
C PRO A 82 0.64 4.88 -25.02
N HIS A 83 -0.58 4.67 -24.52
CA HIS A 83 -1.30 5.62 -23.67
C HIS A 83 -0.99 5.45 -22.18
N TYR A 84 -0.21 4.45 -21.78
CA TYR A 84 0.25 4.28 -20.40
C TYR A 84 1.34 5.30 -20.08
N GLN A 85 1.18 6.03 -18.98
CA GLN A 85 2.18 6.97 -18.47
C GLN A 85 2.93 6.34 -17.30
N GLU A 86 4.24 6.15 -17.46
CA GLU A 86 5.14 5.66 -16.41
C GLU A 86 5.61 6.79 -15.49
N GLU A 87 5.83 7.98 -16.05
CA GLU A 87 6.41 9.10 -15.33
C GLU A 87 5.33 9.86 -14.56
N ILE A 88 5.50 9.96 -13.24
CA ILE A 88 4.54 10.63 -12.37
C ILE A 88 4.37 12.11 -12.74
N SER A 89 5.42 12.73 -13.29
CA SER A 89 5.37 14.11 -13.76
C SER A 89 4.53 14.33 -15.00
N ASP A 90 4.20 13.27 -15.73
CA ASP A 90 3.32 13.30 -16.88
C ASP A 90 1.85 13.01 -16.50
N ILE A 91 1.60 12.65 -15.23
CA ILE A 91 0.27 12.36 -14.67
C ILE A 91 -0.25 13.53 -13.83
N TYR A 92 0.61 14.14 -13.00
CA TYR A 92 0.20 15.17 -12.04
C TYR A 92 0.79 16.53 -12.40
N LYS A 93 -0.07 17.56 -12.41
CA LYS A 93 0.35 18.95 -12.55
C LYS A 93 -0.22 19.77 -11.42
N GLU A 94 0.66 20.45 -10.70
CA GLU A 94 0.27 21.42 -9.68
C GLU A 94 0.42 22.84 -10.22
N THR A 95 -0.56 23.69 -9.93
CA THR A 95 -0.55 25.11 -10.27
C THR A 95 -0.88 25.92 -9.03
N GLU A 96 0.04 26.79 -8.61
CA GLU A 96 -0.22 27.76 -7.55
C GLU A 96 -1.27 28.77 -8.02
N LEU A 97 -2.29 29.00 -7.20
CA LEU A 97 -3.34 29.98 -7.40
C LEU A 97 -3.11 31.19 -6.48
N GLU A 98 -3.77 32.30 -6.80
CA GLU A 98 -3.88 33.43 -5.87
C GLU A 98 -4.49 32.96 -4.53
N ASN A 99 -3.92 33.43 -3.41
CA ASN A 99 -4.25 33.06 -2.01
C ASN A 99 -3.62 31.76 -1.47
N GLU A 100 -2.40 31.41 -1.89
CA GLU A 100 -1.64 30.25 -1.36
C GLU A 100 -2.36 28.90 -1.53
N LYS A 101 -3.34 28.83 -2.44
CA LYS A 101 -4.05 27.59 -2.79
C LYS A 101 -3.35 26.93 -3.96
N THR A 102 -3.30 25.60 -3.96
CA THR A 102 -2.75 24.82 -5.07
C THR A 102 -3.88 24.10 -5.79
N ARG A 103 -3.95 24.24 -7.11
CA ARG A 103 -4.78 23.40 -7.97
C ARG A 103 -3.97 22.19 -8.42
N THR A 104 -4.58 21.02 -8.39
CA THR A 104 -3.98 19.78 -8.91
C THR A 104 -4.80 19.26 -10.07
N ASP A 105 -4.18 19.21 -11.25
CA ASP A 105 -4.70 18.58 -12.45
C ASP A 105 -4.10 17.17 -12.59
N ILE A 106 -4.95 16.17 -12.82
CA ILE A 106 -4.59 14.76 -12.91
C ILE A 106 -4.96 14.26 -14.29
N TYR A 107 -4.01 13.70 -15.01
CA TYR A 107 -4.19 13.23 -16.38
C TYR A 107 -4.19 11.71 -16.42
N TYR A 108 -5.37 11.12 -16.57
CA TYR A 108 -5.51 9.66 -16.64
C TYR A 108 -6.07 9.19 -17.97
N SER A 109 -5.28 8.36 -18.65
CA SER A 109 -5.84 7.35 -19.54
C SER A 109 -6.41 6.21 -18.73
N LYS A 110 -7.30 5.45 -19.36
CA LYS A 110 -7.75 4.17 -18.84
C LYS A 110 -6.57 3.24 -18.51
N GLU A 111 -5.57 3.17 -19.39
CA GLU A 111 -4.42 2.30 -19.19
C GLU A 111 -3.54 2.76 -18.05
N THR A 112 -3.32 4.07 -17.88
CA THR A 112 -2.55 4.61 -16.75
C THR A 112 -3.26 4.30 -15.42
N PHE A 113 -4.57 4.57 -15.35
CA PHE A 113 -5.34 4.35 -14.12
C PHE A 113 -5.39 2.86 -13.75
N TYR A 114 -5.84 2.00 -14.67
CA TYR A 114 -5.96 0.57 -14.39
C TYR A 114 -4.59 -0.10 -14.24
N GLY A 115 -3.59 0.27 -15.05
CA GLY A 115 -2.23 -0.24 -14.93
C GLY A 115 -1.67 0.00 -13.53
N SER A 116 -1.71 1.25 -13.06
CA SER A 116 -1.25 1.60 -11.71
C SER A 116 -2.04 0.88 -10.62
N SER A 117 -3.37 0.76 -10.78
CA SER A 117 -4.22 0.04 -9.83
C SER A 117 -3.87 -1.45 -9.74
N TYR A 118 -3.69 -2.14 -10.87
CA TYR A 118 -3.31 -3.55 -10.89
C TYR A 118 -1.89 -3.79 -10.39
N ALA A 119 -0.96 -2.85 -10.59
CA ALA A 119 0.37 -2.91 -9.98
C ALA A 119 0.30 -2.82 -8.44
N SER A 120 -0.55 -1.93 -7.91
CA SER A 120 -0.82 -1.82 -6.47
C SER A 120 -1.44 -3.10 -5.91
N ILE A 121 -2.45 -3.67 -6.59
CA ILE A 121 -3.08 -4.94 -6.23
C ILE A 121 -2.06 -6.08 -6.20
N TYR A 122 -1.23 -6.21 -7.24
CA TYR A 122 -0.17 -7.23 -7.30
C TYR A 122 0.83 -7.11 -6.15
N SER A 123 1.26 -5.89 -5.84
CA SER A 123 2.22 -5.61 -4.77
C SER A 123 1.65 -5.99 -3.40
N ASN A 124 0.40 -5.61 -3.13
CA ASN A 124 -0.25 -5.92 -1.86
C ASN A 124 -0.58 -7.40 -1.69
N LEU A 125 -0.97 -8.11 -2.76
CA LEU A 125 -1.09 -9.57 -2.72
C LEU A 125 0.27 -10.27 -2.47
N THR A 126 1.37 -9.67 -2.96
CA THR A 126 2.73 -10.14 -2.66
C THR A 126 3.05 -9.96 -1.18
N TYR A 127 2.64 -8.83 -0.58
CA TYR A 127 2.81 -8.59 0.86
C TYR A 127 1.98 -9.55 1.73
N VAL A 128 0.74 -9.84 1.34
CA VAL A 128 -0.09 -10.87 1.97
C VAL A 128 0.64 -12.22 1.98
N THR A 129 1.23 -12.58 0.85
CA THR A 129 1.95 -13.84 0.68
C THR A 129 3.20 -13.90 1.55
N PHE A 130 3.97 -12.81 1.64
CA PHE A 130 5.12 -12.76 2.55
C PHE A 130 4.72 -12.89 4.01
N TYR A 131 3.62 -12.25 4.40
CA TYR A 131 3.10 -12.40 5.75
C TYR A 131 2.65 -13.84 6.02
N ASP A 132 1.89 -14.46 5.12
CA ASP A 132 1.40 -15.83 5.27
C ASP A 132 2.54 -16.82 5.51
N LEU A 133 3.56 -16.79 4.65
CA LEU A 133 4.74 -17.64 4.74
C LEU A 133 5.54 -17.37 6.02
N TYR A 134 5.68 -16.09 6.41
CA TYR A 134 6.39 -15.71 7.62
C TYR A 134 5.64 -16.12 8.90
N ASP A 135 4.32 -15.93 8.93
CA ASP A 135 3.46 -16.22 10.08
C ASP A 135 3.23 -17.72 10.26
N GLY A 136 3.00 -18.43 9.16
CA GLY A 136 2.85 -19.87 9.14
C GLY A 136 4.16 -20.64 9.26
N ASN A 137 5.30 -19.96 9.25
CA ASN A 137 6.62 -20.61 9.21
C ASN A 137 6.75 -21.60 8.04
N CYS A 138 6.22 -21.23 6.87
CA CYS A 138 6.09 -22.09 5.69
C CYS A 138 5.31 -23.41 5.93
N GLU A 139 4.37 -23.41 6.87
CA GLU A 139 3.35 -24.43 7.04
C GLU A 139 1.97 -23.85 6.73
N GLU A 140 0.94 -24.72 6.70
CA GLU A 140 -0.44 -24.31 6.48
C GLU A 140 -0.87 -23.25 7.50
N ASN A 141 -1.23 -22.06 6.99
CA ASN A 141 -1.73 -20.95 7.79
C ASN A 141 -3.16 -20.57 7.39
N PRO A 142 -4.18 -21.13 8.08
CA PRO A 142 -5.58 -20.84 7.77
C PRO A 142 -6.02 -19.44 8.22
N LYS A 143 -5.27 -18.78 9.11
CA LYS A 143 -5.64 -17.46 9.66
C LYS A 143 -5.58 -16.36 8.61
N THR A 144 -4.73 -16.51 7.60
CA THR A 144 -4.55 -15.53 6.52
C THR A 144 -5.84 -15.23 5.79
N TYR A 145 -6.68 -16.25 5.53
CA TYR A 145 -8.00 -16.02 4.93
C TYR A 145 -8.86 -15.07 5.77
N GLY A 146 -8.93 -15.32 7.09
CA GLY A 146 -9.67 -14.45 8.01
C GLY A 146 -9.10 -13.04 8.12
N LEU A 147 -7.78 -12.88 7.90
CA LEU A 147 -7.14 -11.57 7.92
C LEU A 147 -7.35 -10.77 6.63
N VAL A 148 -7.44 -11.42 5.47
CA VAL A 148 -7.82 -10.75 4.21
C VAL A 148 -9.22 -10.16 4.29
N PHE A 149 -10.13 -10.75 5.06
CA PHE A 149 -11.46 -10.19 5.29
C PHE A 149 -11.55 -9.19 6.45
N SER A 150 -10.43 -8.83 7.09
CA SER A 150 -10.42 -7.90 8.23
C SER A 150 -11.20 -6.61 8.00
N PRO A 151 -11.17 -5.94 6.82
CA PRO A 151 -11.96 -4.73 6.61
C PRO A 151 -13.48 -4.92 6.71
N PHE A 152 -13.99 -6.15 6.64
CA PHE A 152 -15.42 -6.43 6.71
C PHE A 152 -15.81 -7.17 7.99
N ARG A 153 -14.85 -7.41 8.88
CA ARG A 153 -15.06 -8.04 10.19
C ARG A 153 -15.52 -7.00 11.21
N ILE A 154 -16.57 -6.24 10.86
CA ILE A 154 -17.08 -5.11 11.66
C ILE A 154 -17.47 -5.55 13.07
N TRP A 155 -17.84 -6.81 13.28
CA TRP A 155 -18.12 -7.35 14.62
C TRP A 155 -16.89 -7.39 15.54
N ASP A 156 -15.67 -7.35 15.01
CA ASP A 156 -14.43 -7.41 15.80
C ASP A 156 -13.92 -6.03 16.26
N TYR A 157 -14.32 -4.94 15.61
CA TYR A 157 -13.83 -3.57 15.91
C TYR A 157 -14.89 -2.48 15.79
N GLY A 158 -16.12 -2.79 15.38
CA GLY A 158 -17.17 -1.82 15.08
C GLY A 158 -17.70 -1.08 16.31
N MET A 159 -17.32 -1.49 17.51
CA MET A 159 -17.60 -0.76 18.76
C MET A 159 -16.39 0.03 19.27
N GLU A 160 -15.23 -0.15 18.65
CA GLU A 160 -13.97 0.44 19.12
C GLU A 160 -13.86 1.90 18.67
N PRO A 161 -13.67 2.86 19.60
CA PRO A 161 -13.45 4.26 19.25
C PRO A 161 -12.18 4.45 18.41
N THR A 162 -11.21 3.55 18.57
CA THR A 162 -9.98 3.51 17.78
C THR A 162 -10.28 3.26 16.30
N PHE A 163 -11.27 2.44 15.94
CA PHE A 163 -11.69 2.36 14.54
C PHE A 163 -12.41 3.63 14.05
N TRP A 164 -13.38 4.13 14.84
CA TRP A 164 -14.25 5.21 14.38
C TRP A 164 -13.61 6.58 14.35
N ALA A 165 -12.72 6.91 15.30
CA ALA A 165 -12.08 8.23 15.36
C ALA A 165 -11.34 8.61 14.05
N PRO A 166 -10.40 7.81 13.52
CA PRO A 166 -9.75 8.11 12.25
C PRO A 166 -10.73 8.06 11.07
N THR A 167 -11.64 7.08 11.04
CA THR A 167 -12.62 6.91 9.95
C THR A 167 -13.57 8.11 9.84
N ILE A 168 -14.08 8.62 10.96
CA ILE A 168 -14.92 9.81 11.01
C ILE A 168 -14.10 11.05 10.67
N TYR A 169 -12.86 11.16 11.18
CA TYR A 169 -11.98 12.27 10.87
C TYR A 169 -11.78 12.41 9.36
N VAL A 170 -11.41 11.32 8.67
CA VAL A 170 -11.19 11.37 7.21
C VAL A 170 -12.50 11.56 6.43
N ALA A 171 -13.64 11.11 6.97
CA ALA A 171 -14.95 11.35 6.35
C ALA A 171 -15.44 12.79 6.48
N ALA A 172 -15.11 13.47 7.59
CA ALA A 172 -15.65 14.80 7.91
C ALA A 172 -14.69 15.95 7.63
N THR A 173 -13.39 15.70 7.51
CA THR A 173 -12.40 16.76 7.27
C THR A 173 -12.69 17.42 5.92
N PRO A 174 -12.80 18.77 5.86
CA PRO A 174 -13.00 19.48 4.60
C PRO A 174 -11.91 19.10 3.58
N MET A 175 -12.33 18.74 2.37
CA MET A 175 -11.42 18.47 1.26
C MET A 175 -11.52 19.60 0.25
N ASP A 176 -10.37 20.01 -0.27
CA ASP A 176 -10.30 20.96 -1.38
C ASP A 176 -10.59 20.26 -2.72
N GLY A 177 -11.65 19.45 -2.78
CA GLY A 177 -12.04 18.69 -3.99
C GLY A 177 -12.25 19.58 -5.20
N GLY A 178 -12.78 20.79 -5.01
CA GLY A 178 -12.92 21.80 -6.07
C GLY A 178 -11.60 22.36 -6.61
N LEU A 179 -10.46 22.05 -5.98
CA LEU A 179 -9.11 22.36 -6.48
C LEU A 179 -8.46 21.17 -7.18
N VAL A 180 -9.14 20.02 -7.27
CA VAL A 180 -8.66 18.82 -7.97
C VAL A 180 -9.49 18.64 -9.24
N ASN A 181 -8.81 18.53 -10.38
CA ASN A 181 -9.44 18.30 -11.67
C ASN A 181 -8.84 17.06 -12.35
N TYR A 182 -9.69 16.07 -12.63
CA TYR A 182 -9.36 14.87 -13.37
C TYR A 182 -9.64 15.11 -14.86
N HIS A 183 -8.57 15.15 -15.65
CA HIS A 183 -8.61 15.04 -17.11
C HIS A 183 -8.58 13.56 -17.47
N VAL A 184 -9.72 13.02 -17.88
CA VAL A 184 -9.88 11.58 -18.17
C VAL A 184 -10.30 11.32 -19.61
N ASP A 185 -9.81 10.22 -20.18
CA ASP A 185 -10.28 9.75 -21.49
C ASP A 185 -11.78 9.39 -21.45
N GLN A 186 -12.47 9.52 -22.58
CA GLN A 186 -13.91 9.28 -22.70
C GLN A 186 -14.33 7.86 -22.24
N ASP A 187 -13.43 6.88 -22.31
CA ASP A 187 -13.69 5.49 -21.97
C ASP A 187 -13.30 5.12 -20.52
N LEU A 188 -12.93 6.11 -19.70
CA LEU A 188 -12.70 6.00 -18.27
C LEU A 188 -13.70 6.87 -17.48
N SER A 189 -14.75 6.23 -16.96
CA SER A 189 -15.76 6.91 -16.16
C SER A 189 -15.34 7.05 -14.70
N ARG A 190 -15.89 8.08 -14.03
CA ARG A 190 -15.73 8.26 -12.57
C ARG A 190 -16.13 7.02 -11.77
N ASP A 191 -17.22 6.37 -12.17
CA ASP A 191 -17.77 5.19 -11.52
C ASP A 191 -16.87 3.95 -11.70
N GLN A 192 -16.22 3.80 -12.86
CA GLN A 192 -15.15 2.81 -13.06
C GLN A 192 -13.98 3.06 -12.11
N MET A 193 -13.55 4.32 -11.97
CA MET A 193 -12.47 4.69 -11.05
C MET A 193 -12.84 4.39 -9.59
N LEU A 194 -14.03 4.77 -9.14
CA LEU A 194 -14.50 4.53 -7.78
C LEU A 194 -14.51 3.03 -7.43
N ARG A 195 -15.07 2.18 -8.30
CA ARG A 195 -15.12 0.72 -8.07
C ARG A 195 -13.74 0.09 -8.03
N GLN A 196 -12.87 0.47 -8.97
CA GLN A 196 -11.52 -0.07 -9.03
C GLN A 196 -10.69 0.39 -7.82
N SER A 197 -10.80 1.66 -7.44
CA SER A 197 -10.16 2.20 -6.25
C SER A 197 -10.65 1.52 -4.98
N PHE A 198 -11.95 1.23 -4.86
CA PHE A 198 -12.47 0.46 -3.73
C PHE A 198 -11.73 -0.87 -3.57
N LEU A 199 -11.64 -1.69 -4.62
CA LEU A 199 -10.91 -2.96 -4.56
C LEU A 199 -9.42 -2.76 -4.21
N GLN A 200 -8.77 -1.80 -4.88
CA GLN A 200 -7.36 -1.50 -4.68
C GLN A 200 -7.05 -1.14 -3.23
N TYR A 201 -7.77 -0.17 -2.65
CA TYR A 201 -7.42 0.38 -1.34
C TYR A 201 -7.83 -0.53 -0.17
N GLN A 202 -8.80 -1.43 -0.37
CA GLN A 202 -9.00 -2.54 0.55
C GLN A 202 -7.75 -3.45 0.60
N LEU A 203 -7.20 -3.79 -0.56
CA LEU A 203 -5.98 -4.60 -0.62
C LEU A 203 -4.73 -3.86 -0.13
N VAL A 204 -4.64 -2.53 -0.32
CA VAL A 204 -3.57 -1.70 0.26
C VAL A 204 -3.52 -1.86 1.77
N GLY A 205 -4.63 -1.61 2.46
CA GLY A 205 -4.67 -1.75 3.92
C GLY A 205 -4.38 -3.18 4.39
N ILE A 206 -4.86 -4.21 3.67
CA ILE A 206 -4.55 -5.60 3.99
C ILE A 206 -3.06 -5.90 3.83
N GLY A 207 -2.50 -5.64 2.64
CA GLY A 207 -1.13 -6.02 2.29
C GLY A 207 -0.09 -5.23 3.09
N GLU A 208 -0.23 -3.90 3.17
CA GLU A 208 0.73 -3.06 3.87
C GLU A 208 0.77 -3.34 5.37
N GLU A 209 -0.37 -3.54 6.04
CA GLU A 209 -0.35 -3.90 7.46
C GLU A 209 0.22 -5.29 7.71
N MET A 210 -0.10 -6.26 6.85
CA MET A 210 0.51 -7.59 6.90
C MET A 210 2.04 -7.53 6.78
N LEU A 211 2.58 -6.69 5.89
CA LEU A 211 4.02 -6.49 5.78
C LEU A 211 4.58 -5.68 6.97
N PHE A 212 4.14 -4.44 7.15
CA PHE A 212 4.78 -3.51 8.08
C PHE A 212 4.54 -3.89 9.54
N ARG A 213 3.36 -4.42 9.89
CA ARG A 213 3.04 -4.79 11.29
C ARG A 213 3.28 -6.26 11.48
N GLY A 214 2.71 -7.09 10.61
CA GLY A 214 2.79 -8.53 10.68
C GLY A 214 4.20 -9.09 10.50
N VAL A 215 4.98 -8.57 9.55
CA VAL A 215 6.36 -9.01 9.31
C VAL A 215 7.37 -8.09 10.00
N ILE A 216 7.45 -6.81 9.60
CA ILE A 216 8.55 -5.91 9.98
C ILE A 216 8.51 -5.59 11.48
N GLN A 217 7.42 -5.03 11.99
CA GLN A 217 7.30 -4.65 13.40
C GLN A 217 7.44 -5.87 14.31
N ARG A 218 6.80 -7.00 13.98
CA ARG A 218 6.94 -8.24 14.75
C ARG A 218 8.38 -8.75 14.78
N SER A 219 9.09 -8.70 13.65
CA SER A 219 10.49 -9.10 13.57
C SER A 219 11.40 -8.22 14.42
N LEU A 220 11.20 -6.89 14.35
CA LEU A 220 11.92 -5.92 15.16
C LEU A 220 11.64 -6.13 16.66
N PHE A 221 10.39 -6.38 17.03
CA PHE A 221 10.02 -6.70 18.41
C PHE A 221 10.76 -7.94 18.91
N ASN A 222 10.78 -9.02 18.12
CA ASN A 222 11.49 -10.25 18.44
C ASN A 222 13.01 -10.02 18.56
N LEU A 223 13.58 -9.21 17.67
CA LEU A 223 15.00 -8.86 17.69
C LEU A 223 15.36 -8.08 18.95
N TYR A 224 14.64 -7.00 19.25
CA TYR A 224 14.91 -6.15 20.42
C TYR A 224 14.68 -6.89 21.74
N SER A 225 13.68 -7.78 21.79
CA SER A 225 13.37 -8.59 22.97
C SER A 225 14.47 -9.58 23.36
N LYS A 226 15.48 -9.82 22.51
CA LYS A 226 16.65 -10.64 22.85
C LYS A 226 17.61 -9.94 23.83
N GLY A 227 17.62 -8.61 23.85
CA GLY A 227 18.59 -7.82 24.61
C GLY A 227 18.00 -6.69 25.45
N PHE A 228 16.73 -6.34 25.25
CA PHE A 228 16.06 -5.24 25.94
C PHE A 228 14.77 -5.70 26.63
N SER A 229 14.22 -4.85 27.51
CA SER A 229 12.93 -5.09 28.14
C SER A 229 11.79 -5.16 27.11
N LYS A 230 10.70 -5.86 27.43
CA LYS A 230 9.53 -5.97 26.54
C LYS A 230 8.93 -4.60 26.19
N GLY A 231 8.85 -3.68 27.16
CA GLY A 231 8.32 -2.34 26.93
C GLY A 231 9.18 -1.50 25.99
N PHE A 232 10.51 -1.55 26.14
CA PHE A 232 11.43 -0.91 25.20
C PHE A 232 11.30 -1.52 23.81
N SER A 233 11.31 -2.86 23.74
CA SER A 233 11.18 -3.61 22.48
C SER A 233 9.90 -3.28 21.74
N ARG A 234 8.77 -3.14 22.46
CA ARG A 234 7.48 -2.70 21.91
C ARG A 234 7.60 -1.34 21.24
N TRP A 235 7.96 -0.30 21.98
CA TRP A 235 8.00 1.06 21.42
C TRP A 235 9.07 1.25 20.35
N SER A 236 10.25 0.66 20.51
CA SER A 236 11.31 0.70 19.49
C SER A 236 10.88 -0.01 18.20
N SER A 237 10.17 -1.13 18.29
CA SER A 237 9.63 -1.81 17.11
C SER A 237 8.57 -0.97 16.38
N ILE A 238 7.67 -0.32 17.13
CA ILE A 238 6.65 0.59 16.57
C ILE A 238 7.32 1.74 15.84
N LEU A 239 8.22 2.48 16.52
CA LEU A 239 8.85 3.67 15.94
C LEU A 239 9.71 3.33 14.72
N THR A 240 10.45 2.23 14.77
CA THR A 240 11.31 1.81 13.66
C THR A 240 10.49 1.35 12.45
N ALA A 241 9.47 0.50 12.65
CA ALA A 241 8.57 0.09 11.56
C ALA A 241 7.82 1.28 10.96
N SER A 242 7.40 2.23 11.79
CA SER A 242 6.75 3.47 11.35
C SER A 242 7.67 4.38 10.54
N ALA A 243 8.94 4.46 10.91
CA ALA A 243 9.96 5.19 10.14
C ALA A 243 10.19 4.57 8.77
N LEU A 244 10.25 3.24 8.69
CA LEU A 244 10.34 2.52 7.41
C LEU A 244 9.08 2.73 6.56
N PHE A 245 7.90 2.70 7.18
CA PHE A 245 6.63 2.98 6.52
C PHE A 245 6.58 4.41 5.96
N GLY A 246 6.99 5.41 6.75
CA GLY A 246 7.12 6.80 6.29
C GLY A 246 8.13 6.97 5.16
N ALA A 247 9.28 6.28 5.24
CA ALA A 247 10.30 6.34 4.20
C ALA A 247 9.88 5.66 2.88
N ALA A 248 8.92 4.72 2.91
CA ALA A 248 8.34 4.10 1.73
C ALA A 248 7.36 5.03 0.97
N HIS A 249 7.00 6.16 1.58
CA HIS A 249 6.05 7.12 1.05
C HIS A 249 6.75 8.38 0.52
N THR A 250 6.17 9.02 -0.50
CA THR A 250 6.74 10.23 -1.11
C THR A 250 5.79 11.42 -1.06
N GLY A 251 4.49 11.21 -0.84
CA GLY A 251 3.47 12.24 -0.97
C GLY A 251 3.04 12.52 -2.41
N GLN A 252 3.69 11.90 -3.39
CA GLN A 252 3.36 12.12 -4.79
C GLN A 252 2.07 11.40 -5.16
N GLY A 253 1.28 12.00 -6.05
CA GLY A 253 0.10 11.38 -6.60
C GLY A 253 -1.01 11.08 -5.59
N PHE A 254 -1.20 11.96 -4.60
CA PHE A 254 -2.15 11.81 -3.49
C PHE A 254 -1.86 10.64 -2.55
N THR A 255 -0.64 10.12 -2.56
CA THR A 255 -0.16 9.23 -1.49
C THR A 255 0.13 10.04 -0.22
N ALA A 256 0.19 9.35 0.92
CA ALA A 256 0.62 9.96 2.17
C ALA A 256 2.02 10.59 2.02
N THR A 257 2.26 11.75 2.63
CA THR A 257 3.63 12.25 2.75
C THR A 257 4.42 11.40 3.75
N PRO A 258 5.76 11.43 3.72
CA PRO A 258 6.57 10.65 4.66
C PRO A 258 6.21 10.86 6.13
N ALA A 259 5.94 12.10 6.54
CA ALA A 259 5.62 12.39 7.94
C ALA A 259 4.20 11.97 8.32
N ALA A 260 3.22 12.12 7.41
CA ALA A 260 1.86 11.66 7.67
C ALA A 260 1.82 10.13 7.77
N ALA A 261 2.49 9.47 6.83
CA ALA A 261 2.68 8.03 6.84
C ALA A 261 3.37 7.58 8.12
N PHE A 262 4.43 8.26 8.58
CA PHE A 262 5.06 7.94 9.88
C PHE A 262 4.08 8.01 11.06
N ILE A 263 3.26 9.06 11.14
CA ILE A 263 2.31 9.24 12.26
C ILE A 263 1.25 8.12 12.26
N MET A 264 0.65 7.83 11.11
CA MET A 264 -0.26 6.68 11.00
C MET A 264 0.47 5.35 11.21
N GLY A 265 1.73 5.31 10.78
CA GLY A 265 2.77 4.35 11.15
C GLY A 265 2.65 3.92 12.60
N VAL A 266 2.85 4.92 13.47
CA VAL A 266 2.85 4.78 14.92
C VAL A 266 1.47 4.37 15.43
N TYR A 267 0.41 4.96 14.88
CA TYR A 267 -0.96 4.65 15.26
C TYR A 267 -1.32 3.18 15.01
N PHE A 268 -1.14 2.68 13.78
CA PHE A 268 -1.38 1.27 13.45
C PHE A 268 -0.44 0.34 14.23
N GLY A 269 0.81 0.75 14.41
CA GLY A 269 1.78 -0.01 15.20
C GLY A 269 1.41 -0.09 16.68
N TRP A 270 0.69 0.89 17.22
CA TRP A 270 0.15 0.87 18.58
C TRP A 270 -1.10 0.01 18.71
N LEU A 271 -1.99 -0.01 17.70
CA LEU A 271 -3.17 -0.90 17.66
C LEU A 271 -2.78 -2.38 17.52
N TYR A 272 -1.69 -2.67 16.80
CA TYR A 272 -1.27 -4.04 16.51
C TYR A 272 -1.00 -4.91 17.76
N PRO A 273 -0.33 -4.44 18.81
CA PRO A 273 -0.20 -5.17 20.07
C PRO A 273 -1.24 -4.74 21.12
N PRO A 274 -2.41 -5.41 21.24
CA PRO A 274 -3.41 -5.07 22.25
C PRO A 274 -2.88 -5.28 23.68
N ALA A 275 -1.99 -6.25 23.87
CA ALA A 275 -1.29 -6.53 25.12
C ALA A 275 0.17 -6.94 24.86
N ASP A 276 0.98 -7.01 25.92
CA ASP A 276 2.41 -7.31 25.82
C ASP A 276 2.67 -8.73 25.30
N GLY A 277 3.11 -8.82 24.04
CA GLY A 277 3.37 -10.10 23.36
C GLY A 277 2.16 -10.69 22.64
N GLU A 278 1.04 -9.97 22.62
CA GLU A 278 -0.11 -10.28 21.76
C GLU A 278 -0.04 -9.43 20.48
N PHE A 279 -0.54 -9.98 19.39
CA PHE A 279 -0.48 -9.36 18.07
C PHE A 279 -1.80 -9.61 17.33
N ASN A 280 -2.50 -8.53 16.96
CA ASN A 280 -3.76 -8.58 16.24
C ASN A 280 -3.75 -7.61 15.06
N LEU A 281 -3.82 -8.15 13.84
CA LEU A 281 -3.84 -7.35 12.60
C LEU A 281 -5.23 -6.88 12.19
N VAL A 282 -6.31 -7.38 12.80
CA VAL A 282 -7.68 -7.13 12.32
C VAL A 282 -8.00 -5.63 12.31
N GLU A 283 -7.84 -4.97 13.44
CA GLU A 283 -8.13 -3.54 13.57
C GLU A 283 -7.21 -2.64 12.74
N PRO A 284 -5.86 -2.77 12.77
CA PRO A 284 -5.02 -1.92 11.92
C PRO A 284 -5.30 -2.11 10.43
N ILE A 285 -5.55 -3.33 9.95
CA ILE A 285 -5.98 -3.58 8.56
C ILE A 285 -7.29 -2.85 8.25
N ALA A 286 -8.28 -2.97 9.15
CA ALA A 286 -9.58 -2.35 8.95
C ALA A 286 -9.48 -0.83 8.89
N VAL A 287 -8.77 -0.20 9.84
CA VAL A 287 -8.60 1.26 9.83
C VAL A 287 -7.90 1.72 8.55
N HIS A 288 -6.77 1.09 8.18
CA HIS A 288 -6.03 1.49 6.99
C HIS A 288 -6.88 1.35 5.72
N SER A 289 -7.54 0.21 5.55
CA SER A 289 -8.38 -0.09 4.37
C SER A 289 -9.53 0.92 4.22
N TRP A 290 -10.25 1.19 5.31
CA TRP A 290 -11.38 2.13 5.28
C TRP A 290 -10.93 3.57 5.18
N TRP A 291 -9.83 3.95 5.84
CA TRP A 291 -9.27 5.29 5.74
C TRP A 291 -8.98 5.66 4.29
N ASP A 292 -8.20 4.83 3.60
CA ASP A 292 -7.81 5.07 2.20
C ASP A 292 -9.02 5.04 1.27
N THR A 293 -9.91 4.07 1.49
CA THR A 293 -11.13 3.94 0.68
C THR A 293 -12.01 5.19 0.79
N ILE A 294 -12.24 5.71 2.00
CA ILE A 294 -13.04 6.91 2.21
C ILE A 294 -12.34 8.12 1.59
N LEU A 295 -11.05 8.29 1.86
CA LEU A 295 -10.28 9.42 1.35
C LEU A 295 -10.32 9.49 -0.18
N VAL A 296 -10.04 8.36 -0.84
CA VAL A 296 -9.99 8.29 -2.31
C VAL A 296 -11.39 8.40 -2.90
N HIS A 297 -12.39 7.76 -2.30
CA HIS A 297 -13.77 7.91 -2.72
C HIS A 297 -14.20 9.38 -2.71
N ARG A 298 -13.91 10.09 -1.62
CA ARG A 298 -14.21 11.52 -1.49
C ARG A 298 -13.43 12.35 -2.50
N MET A 299 -12.13 12.11 -2.66
CA MET A 299 -11.30 12.79 -3.65
C MET A 299 -11.86 12.66 -5.07
N ILE A 300 -12.22 11.46 -5.49
CA ILE A 300 -12.79 11.21 -6.83
C ILE A 300 -14.21 11.81 -6.94
N SER A 301 -15.02 11.72 -5.88
CA SER A 301 -16.42 12.18 -5.92
C SER A 301 -16.56 13.70 -5.88
N GLU A 302 -15.71 14.38 -5.12
CA GLU A 302 -15.76 15.83 -4.88
C GLU A 302 -14.93 16.63 -5.90
N SER A 303 -14.20 15.96 -6.80
CA SER A 303 -13.35 16.58 -7.82
C SER A 303 -14.08 16.89 -9.12
N GLN A 304 -13.50 17.80 -9.89
CA GLN A 304 -13.95 18.11 -11.25
C GLN A 304 -13.48 17.02 -12.21
N PHE A 305 -14.30 16.72 -13.21
CA PHE A 305 -13.97 15.79 -14.29
C PHE A 305 -14.10 16.54 -15.60
N THR A 306 -13.03 16.52 -16.37
CA THR A 306 -12.94 17.12 -17.69
C THR A 306 -12.48 16.05 -18.67
N GLU A 307 -13.01 16.13 -19.89
CA GLU A 307 -12.58 15.21 -20.95
C GLU A 307 -11.17 15.58 -21.37
N ARG A 308 -10.29 14.58 -21.36
CA ARG A 308 -8.89 14.73 -21.75
C ARG A 308 -8.77 14.75 -23.27
N SER A 309 -7.98 15.68 -23.80
CA SER A 309 -7.64 15.66 -25.23
C SER A 309 -6.71 14.47 -25.54
N GLU A 310 -6.80 13.92 -26.75
CA GLU A 310 -5.96 12.78 -27.14
C GLU A 310 -4.46 13.11 -26.97
N GLY A 311 -3.75 12.30 -26.17
CA GLY A 311 -2.32 12.49 -25.90
C GLY A 311 -1.99 13.60 -24.91
N GLU A 312 -2.98 14.24 -24.29
CA GLU A 312 -2.77 15.25 -23.26
C GLU A 312 -2.17 14.62 -22.00
N THR A 313 -1.10 15.25 -21.49
CA THR A 313 -0.32 14.81 -20.34
C THR A 313 0.13 16.02 -19.55
N ALA A 314 0.59 15.83 -18.32
CA ALA A 314 1.05 16.90 -17.45
C ALA A 314 2.35 17.60 -17.90
N LYS A 315 3.00 17.20 -19.01
CA LYS A 315 4.35 17.56 -19.53
C LYS A 315 4.84 19.01 -19.45
N ASN A 316 4.00 19.97 -19.08
CA ASN A 316 4.39 21.33 -18.69
C ASN A 316 4.56 21.49 -17.16
N ALA A 317 4.57 20.40 -16.38
CA ALA A 317 4.76 20.41 -14.93
C ALA A 317 6.26 20.36 -14.59
N ASN A 318 6.82 21.48 -14.18
CA ASN A 318 8.17 21.51 -13.61
C ASN A 318 8.08 21.01 -12.16
N LEU A 319 7.99 19.69 -11.95
CA LEU A 319 7.99 19.06 -10.62
C LEU A 319 9.37 19.06 -9.94
N SER A 320 10.27 19.93 -10.40
CA SER A 320 11.53 20.19 -9.71
C SER A 320 11.25 20.93 -8.41
N THR A 321 11.66 20.30 -7.31
CA THR A 321 11.77 20.85 -5.95
C THR A 321 10.46 21.14 -5.20
N GLY A 322 9.99 20.15 -4.44
CA GLY A 322 9.44 20.42 -3.11
C GLY A 322 7.94 20.66 -2.96
N SER A 323 7.10 20.11 -3.85
CA SER A 323 5.64 20.19 -3.66
C SER A 323 5.20 19.48 -2.38
N ARG A 324 4.82 20.30 -1.40
CA ARG A 324 4.18 19.88 -0.15
C ARG A 324 2.66 19.97 -0.37
N PHE A 325 1.98 18.84 -0.44
CA PHE A 325 0.56 18.80 -0.08
C PHE A 325 0.16 17.48 0.59
N TYR A 326 -0.69 17.61 1.61
CA TYR A 326 -1.23 16.58 2.53
C TYR A 326 -2.76 16.54 2.33
N PRO A 327 -3.43 15.39 2.59
CA PRO A 327 -3.96 15.20 3.95
C PRO A 327 -3.85 13.74 4.41
N LEU A 328 -3.06 13.54 5.46
CA LEU A 328 -3.36 12.53 6.47
C LEU A 328 -3.49 13.12 7.88
N PHE A 329 -3.01 14.35 8.09
CA PHE A 329 -3.43 15.22 9.20
C PHE A 329 -3.41 16.68 8.75
N GLY A 330 -4.57 17.33 8.74
CA GLY A 330 -4.66 18.79 8.70
C GLY A 330 -4.43 19.36 10.09
N LEU A 331 -3.17 19.59 10.46
CA LEU A 331 -2.81 20.46 11.59
C LEU A 331 -2.16 21.74 11.05
N ARG A 332 -2.93 22.85 11.06
CA ARG A 332 -2.36 24.20 10.99
C ARG A 332 -1.59 24.45 12.28
N VAL A 333 -0.26 24.37 12.25
CA VAL A 333 0.54 25.03 13.29
C VAL A 333 0.91 26.40 12.74
N ARG A 334 0.25 27.45 13.28
CA ARG A 334 0.65 28.84 13.07
C ARG A 334 1.95 29.10 13.85
N PHE A 335 2.91 29.74 13.21
CA PHE A 335 3.76 30.72 13.90
C PHE A 335 3.35 32.11 13.42
#